data_AF-A0A849E8Q6-F1
#
_entry.id   AF-A0A849E8Q6-F1
#
_cell.length_a   1.000
_cell.length_b   1.000
_cell.length_c   1.000
_cell.angle_alpha   90.00
_cell.angle_beta   90.00
_cell.angle_gamma   90.00
#
_symmetry.space_group_name_H-M   'P 1'
#
loop_
_entity.id
_entity.type
_entity.pdbx_description
1 polymer ?
#
loop_
_entity_poly.entity_id
_entity_poly.type
_entity_poly.pdbx_seq_one_letter_code
_entity_poly.pdbx_strand_id
1 'polypeptide(L)'
;MSDDIRAKYKGSWIERLVTLGTDDWYGQDKLGLIVANVTGYLATLSSLGFAATYAMHEMQSLMPLIIGNLVSAVCAAMTPAFHRFGRIAAALWLTAVFFVSLTWFTSLLGRESGVALNLIGTAAVAFAILGLERLKLVALISIGGAALIIGSWMLWPQPAPGIHDDPAFMEQTFASAIVSIMAITFVVIYYAFYLTRQAQARLQELMKSMMPDAIAERLMVNDGETIAEAHEHVVVLFSDIVGFVEMSNRLGAVRVVALLDDMFRQFDSLAAEHGVEKIKTIGDAYMAVAGVPSPVYQPEDAMARFAKMMLHVVGDVGNRHGVDLEMRIGMASGPIMAGVVGKSKYSYDVWGAAVNLAARLENIGTPGCVVTTGDIKVVLQKDHKFERAGSVELKGFGKVAIWRMDCPIIAS
;
A
#
# COMPACT_ATOMS: atom_id res chain seq x y z
N MET A 1 -20.96 11.99 -0.92
CA MET A 1 -19.85 11.46 -0.12
C MET A 1 -19.80 12.28 1.16
N SER A 2 -20.46 11.79 2.22
CA SER A 2 -20.68 12.54 3.46
C SER A 2 -19.38 12.76 4.23
N ASP A 3 -19.33 13.84 5.01
CA ASP A 3 -18.21 14.25 5.85
C ASP A 3 -17.70 13.16 6.82
N ASP A 4 -18.45 12.07 6.98
CA ASP A 4 -18.16 10.92 7.83
C ASP A 4 -16.99 10.05 7.33
N ILE A 5 -16.78 9.94 6.00
CA ILE A 5 -15.61 9.21 5.46
C ILE A 5 -14.33 10.04 5.67
N ARG A 6 -14.44 11.38 5.68
CA ARG A 6 -13.32 12.28 5.95
C ARG A 6 -12.92 12.26 7.44
N ALA A 7 -13.82 11.87 8.34
CA ALA A 7 -13.55 11.72 9.76
C ALA A 7 -12.79 10.42 10.10
N LYS A 8 -13.00 9.33 9.34
CA LYS A 8 -12.34 8.03 9.57
C LYS A 8 -10.85 8.00 9.20
N TYR A 9 -10.36 9.01 8.47
CA TYR A 9 -8.96 9.21 8.10
C TYR A 9 -8.30 10.39 8.82
N LYS A 10 -8.87 10.86 9.94
CA LYS A 10 -8.13 11.74 10.86
C LYS A 10 -7.12 10.86 11.59
N GLY A 11 -5.93 10.75 11.01
CA GLY A 11 -4.78 10.09 11.62
C GLY A 11 -4.63 10.47 13.08
N SER A 12 -4.12 9.53 13.89
CA SER A 12 -3.93 9.73 15.33
C SER A 12 -3.17 11.04 15.60
N TRP A 13 -3.31 11.62 16.79
CA TRP A 13 -2.55 12.83 17.14
C TRP A 13 -1.03 12.64 16.96
N ILE A 14 -0.55 11.40 17.15
CA ILE A 14 0.84 10.98 16.89
C ILE A 14 1.15 11.06 15.40
N GLU A 15 0.28 10.54 14.54
CA GLU A 15 0.45 10.58 13.10
C GLU A 15 0.55 12.01 12.58
N ARG A 16 -0.32 12.91 13.05
CA ARG A 16 -0.26 14.34 12.67
C ARG A 16 1.03 15.02 13.11
N LEU A 17 1.54 14.64 14.28
CA LEU A 17 2.77 15.20 14.82
C LEU A 17 3.98 14.75 14.00
N VAL A 18 4.01 13.48 13.61
CA VAL A 18 5.10 12.90 12.82
C VAL A 18 5.04 13.32 11.35
N THR A 19 3.85 13.56 10.77
CA THR A 19 3.70 14.02 9.37
C THR A 19 3.77 15.54 9.21
N LEU A 20 4.02 16.29 10.28
CA LEU A 20 4.02 17.75 10.25
C LEU A 20 5.01 18.31 9.22
N GLY A 21 4.52 19.16 8.31
CA GLY A 21 5.33 19.77 7.25
C GLY A 21 5.75 18.81 6.12
N THR A 22 5.09 17.64 5.99
CA THR A 22 5.41 16.64 4.95
C THR A 22 4.35 16.52 3.85
N ASP A 23 3.35 17.40 3.84
CA ASP A 23 2.18 17.29 2.96
C ASP A 23 2.52 17.47 1.47
N ASP A 24 3.48 18.35 1.17
CA ASP A 24 3.93 18.64 -0.21
C ASP A 24 4.93 17.62 -0.77
N TRP A 25 5.31 16.61 0.04
CA TRP A 25 6.32 15.63 -0.31
C TRP A 25 5.72 14.25 -0.58
N TYR A 26 6.35 13.49 -1.48
CA TYR A 26 5.91 12.15 -1.89
C TYR A 26 7.06 11.15 -1.92
N GLY A 27 6.71 9.86 -1.94
CA GLY A 27 7.69 8.77 -2.07
C GLY A 27 8.75 8.76 -0.96
N GLN A 28 9.99 8.46 -1.35
CA GLN A 28 11.13 8.33 -0.43
C GLN A 28 11.46 9.63 0.32
N ASP A 29 11.25 10.79 -0.30
CA ASP A 29 11.51 12.07 0.36
C ASP A 29 10.53 12.33 1.51
N LYS A 30 9.25 11.98 1.33
CA LYS A 30 8.26 12.06 2.42
C LYS A 30 8.65 11.16 3.59
N LEU A 31 9.01 9.90 3.31
CA LEU A 31 9.38 8.93 4.34
C LEU A 31 10.58 9.40 5.15
N GLY A 32 11.62 9.93 4.50
CA GLY A 32 12.78 10.45 5.22
C GLY A 32 12.48 11.69 6.07
N LEU A 33 11.57 12.57 5.63
CA LEU A 33 11.12 13.72 6.44
C LEU A 33 10.31 13.28 7.67
N ILE A 34 9.47 12.26 7.53
CA ILE A 34 8.74 11.63 8.65
C ILE A 34 9.75 11.07 9.67
N VAL A 35 10.80 10.37 9.21
CA VAL A 35 11.89 9.86 10.08
C VAL A 35 12.65 11.02 10.74
N ALA A 36 12.90 12.12 10.03
CA ALA A 36 13.54 13.31 10.58
C ALA A 36 12.71 13.93 11.71
N ASN A 37 11.39 14.04 11.55
CA ASN A 37 10.48 14.49 12.61
C ASN A 37 10.57 13.59 13.85
N VAL A 38 10.47 12.27 13.69
CA VAL A 38 10.61 11.33 14.82
C VAL A 38 11.93 11.52 15.54
N THR A 39 13.02 11.65 14.78
CA THR A 39 14.36 11.89 15.35
C THR A 39 14.39 13.21 16.13
N GLY A 40 13.87 14.30 15.55
CA GLY A 40 13.80 15.61 16.20
C GLY A 40 13.02 15.57 17.50
N TYR A 41 11.87 14.88 17.54
CA TYR A 41 11.08 14.75 18.77
C TYR A 41 11.72 13.85 19.82
N LEU A 42 12.36 12.74 19.42
CA LEU A 42 13.12 11.89 20.35
C LEU A 42 14.33 12.63 20.94
N ALA A 43 15.03 13.40 20.11
CA ALA A 43 16.13 14.25 20.55
C ALA A 43 15.62 15.34 21.53
N THR A 44 14.48 15.96 21.23
CA THR A 44 13.83 16.92 22.13
C THR A 44 13.52 16.29 23.48
N LEU A 45 12.90 15.11 23.50
CA LEU A 45 12.56 14.39 24.73
C LEU A 45 13.81 14.00 25.53
N SER A 46 14.85 13.51 24.85
CA SER A 46 16.12 13.16 25.48
C SER A 46 16.81 14.37 26.10
N SER A 47 16.92 15.48 25.36
CA SER A 47 17.50 16.73 25.89
C SER A 47 16.72 17.27 27.10
N LEU A 48 15.38 17.23 27.07
CA LEU A 48 14.57 17.60 28.23
C LEU A 48 14.81 16.65 29.42
N GLY A 49 14.99 15.35 29.16
CA GLY A 49 15.36 14.36 30.18
C GLY A 49 16.69 14.69 30.86
N PHE A 50 17.74 15.00 30.08
CA PHE A 50 19.02 15.43 30.63
C PHE A 50 18.91 16.75 31.42
N ALA A 51 18.16 17.73 30.92
CA ALA A 51 17.92 18.98 31.64
C ALA A 51 17.26 18.74 33.02
N ALA A 52 16.27 17.85 33.08
CA ALA A 52 15.61 17.47 34.32
C ALA A 52 16.56 16.76 35.29
N THR A 53 17.35 15.80 34.80
CA THR A 53 18.36 15.10 35.61
C THR A 53 19.38 16.06 36.20
N TYR A 54 19.84 17.06 35.44
CA TYR A 54 20.77 18.07 35.93
C TYR A 54 20.11 19.03 36.94
N ALA A 55 18.85 19.39 36.74
CA ALA A 55 18.10 20.21 37.69
C ALA A 55 17.90 19.54 39.05
N MET A 56 17.73 18.20 39.08
CA MET A 56 17.56 17.43 40.32
C MET A 56 18.81 17.43 41.22
N HIS A 57 19.98 17.75 40.69
CA HIS A 57 21.21 17.85 41.48
C HIS A 57 21.33 19.19 42.22
N GLU A 58 20.43 20.16 41.98
CA GLU A 58 20.31 21.47 42.66
C GLU A 58 21.62 22.28 42.76
N MET A 59 22.56 22.08 41.82
CA MET A 59 23.85 22.77 41.80
C MET A 59 23.89 23.88 40.77
N GLN A 60 24.30 25.07 41.22
CA GLN A 60 24.40 26.25 40.36
C GLN A 60 25.42 26.08 39.21
N SER A 61 26.44 25.23 39.40
CA SER A 61 27.43 24.88 38.37
C SER A 61 26.85 24.13 37.18
N LEU A 62 25.68 23.49 37.31
CA LEU A 62 25.01 22.75 36.22
C LEU A 62 24.07 23.61 35.38
N MET A 63 23.84 24.88 35.76
CA MET A 63 22.95 25.79 35.04
C MET A 63 23.27 25.92 33.53
N PRO A 64 24.54 26.01 33.08
CA PRO A 64 24.86 26.05 31.66
C PRO A 64 24.41 24.79 30.89
N LEU A 65 24.46 23.61 31.54
CA LEU A 65 24.06 22.34 30.94
C LEU A 65 22.54 22.22 30.83
N ILE A 66 21.80 22.74 31.81
CA ILE A 66 20.33 22.81 31.78
C ILE A 66 19.88 23.71 30.62
N ILE A 67 20.42 24.93 30.56
CA ILE A 67 20.08 25.90 29.49
C ILE A 67 20.47 25.32 28.12
N GLY A 68 21.66 24.73 27.99
CA GLY A 68 22.12 24.11 26.76
C GLY A 68 21.18 23.00 26.26
N ASN A 69 20.66 22.17 27.18
CA ASN A 69 19.71 21.11 26.83
C ASN A 69 18.34 21.67 26.43
N LEU A 70 17.84 22.71 27.10
CA LEU A 70 16.61 23.39 26.69
C LEU A 70 16.74 24.02 25.29
N VAL A 71 17.87 24.65 24.99
CA VAL A 71 18.15 25.20 23.66
C VAL A 71 18.24 24.08 22.62
N SER A 72 18.93 22.99 22.92
CA SER A 72 19.06 21.83 22.02
C SER A 72 17.69 21.19 21.74
N ALA A 73 16.83 21.10 22.77
CA ALA A 73 15.46 20.61 22.63
C ALA A 73 14.63 21.50 21.70
N VAL A 74 14.70 22.82 21.85
CA VAL A 74 14.01 23.76 20.93
C VAL A 74 14.53 23.61 19.51
N CYS A 75 15.85 23.57 19.31
CA CYS A 75 16.44 23.40 17.98
C CYS A 75 16.03 22.07 17.32
N ALA A 76 16.01 20.97 18.07
CA ALA A 76 15.56 19.67 17.58
C ALA A 76 14.05 19.66 17.23
N ALA A 77 13.22 20.30 18.05
CA ALA A 77 11.78 20.44 17.78
C ALA A 77 11.48 21.30 16.54
N MET A 78 12.41 22.18 16.13
CA MET A 78 12.29 23.00 14.91
C MET A 78 12.59 22.25 13.61
N THR A 79 12.93 20.95 13.65
CA THR A 79 13.18 20.14 12.45
C THR A 79 12.12 20.28 11.34
N PRO A 80 10.80 20.29 11.63
CA PRO A 80 9.80 20.44 10.58
C PRO A 80 9.90 21.75 9.78
N ALA A 81 10.47 22.83 10.36
CA ALA A 81 10.64 24.11 9.66
C ALA A 81 11.64 24.02 8.49
N PHE A 82 12.50 23.01 8.48
CA PHE A 82 13.49 22.77 7.42
C PHE A 82 12.93 21.93 6.27
N HIS A 83 11.72 21.37 6.41
CA HIS A 83 11.09 20.54 5.39
C HIS A 83 10.80 21.31 4.10
N ARG A 84 10.60 22.63 4.18
CA ARG A 84 10.44 23.51 3.01
C ARG A 84 11.62 23.50 2.05
N PHE A 85 12.81 23.11 2.52
CA PHE A 85 14.03 23.00 1.73
C PHE A 85 14.36 21.54 1.37
N GLY A 86 13.49 20.61 1.76
CA GLY A 86 13.61 19.18 1.48
C GLY A 86 14.39 18.40 2.51
N ARG A 87 14.41 17.09 2.27
CA ARG A 87 14.95 16.06 3.17
C ARG A 87 16.40 16.26 3.55
N ILE A 88 17.23 16.75 2.62
CA ILE A 88 18.65 17.01 2.87
C ILE A 88 18.82 18.12 3.91
N ALA A 89 18.03 19.20 3.82
CA ALA A 89 18.11 20.31 4.76
C ALA A 89 17.70 19.89 6.17
N ALA A 90 16.64 19.08 6.30
CA ALA A 90 16.23 18.52 7.59
C ALA A 90 17.32 17.63 8.22
N ALA A 91 17.95 16.76 7.42
CA ALA A 91 19.05 15.92 7.87
C ALA A 91 20.27 16.74 8.32
N LEU A 92 20.66 17.74 7.54
CA LEU A 92 21.78 18.63 7.87
C LEU A 92 21.50 19.49 9.10
N TRP A 93 20.27 19.96 9.27
CA TRP A 93 19.84 20.68 10.46
C TRP A 93 20.01 19.82 11.72
N LEU A 94 19.43 18.62 11.74
CA LEU A 94 19.57 17.70 12.87
C LEU A 94 21.02 17.34 13.15
N THR A 95 21.80 17.08 12.09
CA THR A 95 23.23 16.81 12.22
C THR A 95 23.97 17.98 12.85
N ALA A 96 23.69 19.21 12.41
CA ALA A 96 24.30 20.41 12.99
C ALA A 96 23.91 20.59 14.46
N VAL A 97 22.65 20.38 14.81
CA VAL A 97 22.18 20.41 16.20
C VAL A 97 22.95 19.40 17.05
N PHE A 98 23.08 18.15 16.60
CA PHE A 98 23.82 17.12 17.33
C PHE A 98 25.31 17.42 17.44
N PHE A 99 25.97 17.83 16.36
CA PHE A 99 27.40 18.11 16.35
C PHE A 99 27.72 19.27 17.28
N VAL A 100 27.00 20.38 17.17
CA VAL A 100 27.25 21.57 17.98
C VAL A 100 26.93 21.29 19.45
N SER A 101 25.76 20.73 19.75
CA SER A 101 25.33 20.51 21.14
C SER A 101 26.20 19.48 21.86
N LEU A 102 26.45 18.31 21.25
CA LEU A 102 27.19 17.22 21.90
C LEU A 102 28.67 17.56 22.07
N THR A 103 29.29 18.24 21.11
CA THR A 103 30.67 18.74 21.27
C THR A 103 30.73 19.83 22.35
N TRP A 104 29.74 20.74 22.41
CA TRP A 104 29.66 21.75 23.47
C TRP A 104 29.50 21.11 24.86
N PHE A 105 28.59 20.15 25.03
CA PHE A 105 28.42 19.45 26.30
C PHE A 105 29.68 18.69 26.71
N THR A 106 30.37 18.05 25.76
CA THR A 106 31.63 17.35 26.03
C THR A 106 32.73 18.33 26.45
N SER A 107 32.73 19.55 25.92
CA SER A 107 33.69 20.59 26.35
C SER A 107 33.52 21.04 27.81
N LEU A 108 32.31 20.88 28.37
CA LEU A 108 31.99 21.23 29.75
C LEU A 108 32.16 20.04 30.70
N LEU A 109 31.72 18.84 30.28
CA LEU A 109 31.71 17.64 31.12
C LEU A 109 32.98 16.79 30.98
N GLY A 110 33.79 17.01 29.94
CA GLY A 110 34.96 16.18 29.64
C GLY A 110 34.61 14.79 29.11
N ARG A 111 35.64 14.04 28.69
CA ARG A 111 35.50 12.73 28.03
C ARG A 111 34.85 11.64 28.88
N GLU A 112 35.02 11.69 30.21
CA GLU A 112 34.53 10.65 31.12
C GLU A 112 33.00 10.63 31.21
N SER A 113 32.34 11.73 30.82
CA SER A 113 30.88 11.82 30.75
C SER A 113 30.24 10.92 29.68
N GLY A 114 31.03 10.45 28.70
CA GLY A 114 30.53 9.63 27.59
C GLY A 114 29.61 10.36 26.62
N VAL A 115 29.34 11.66 26.80
CA VAL A 115 28.38 12.41 25.97
C VAL A 115 28.77 12.39 24.48
N ALA A 116 30.07 12.48 24.17
CA ALA A 116 30.58 12.39 22.80
C ALA A 116 30.20 11.07 22.11
N LEU A 117 29.99 9.97 22.85
CA LEU A 117 29.58 8.70 22.25
C LEU A 117 28.21 8.79 21.56
N ASN A 118 27.33 9.71 21.98
CA ASN A 118 26.05 9.96 21.30
C ASN A 118 26.22 10.35 19.82
N LEU A 119 27.39 10.87 19.42
CA LEU A 119 27.71 11.17 18.01
C LEU A 119 27.79 9.91 17.14
N ILE A 120 27.93 8.71 17.72
CA ILE A 120 27.87 7.45 16.95
C ILE A 120 26.48 7.28 16.31
N GLY A 121 25.42 7.72 16.99
CA GLY A 121 24.03 7.59 16.54
C GLY A 121 23.72 8.47 15.33
N THR A 122 24.50 9.53 15.08
CA THR A 122 24.25 10.44 13.95
C THR A 122 24.43 9.75 12.61
N ALA A 123 25.31 8.75 12.52
CA ALA A 123 25.49 7.93 11.32
C ALA A 123 24.21 7.14 10.98
N ALA A 124 23.63 6.48 11.98
CA ALA A 124 22.40 5.70 11.83
C ALA A 124 21.20 6.59 11.50
N VAL A 125 21.07 7.73 12.19
CA VAL A 125 20.02 8.73 11.94
C VAL A 125 20.16 9.32 10.53
N ALA A 126 21.36 9.72 10.13
CA ALA A 126 21.61 10.26 8.79
C ALA A 126 21.26 9.24 7.72
N PHE A 127 21.62 7.97 7.91
CA PHE A 127 21.23 6.90 7.00
C PHE A 127 19.70 6.69 6.95
N ALA A 128 19.04 6.68 8.10
CA ALA A 128 17.58 6.51 8.19
C ALA A 128 16.80 7.63 7.49
N ILE A 129 17.31 8.86 7.52
CA ILE A 129 16.71 10.01 6.84
C ILE A 129 17.08 10.02 5.35
N LEU A 130 18.37 9.98 5.01
CA LEU A 130 18.86 10.21 3.64
C LEU A 130 18.81 8.98 2.73
N GLY A 131 18.78 7.77 3.31
CA GLY A 131 18.74 6.50 2.59
C GLY A 131 19.98 6.22 1.73
N LEU A 132 19.89 5.17 0.91
CA LEU A 132 20.97 4.72 0.01
C LEU A 132 21.26 5.71 -1.12
N GLU A 133 20.27 6.52 -1.52
CA GLU A 133 20.36 7.48 -2.63
C GLU A 133 21.39 8.60 -2.40
N ARG A 134 21.80 8.80 -1.15
CA ARG A 134 22.70 9.87 -0.71
C ARG A 134 23.84 9.33 0.16
N LEU A 135 24.30 8.11 -0.12
CA LEU A 135 25.33 7.43 0.66
C LEU A 135 26.61 8.26 0.86
N LYS A 136 27.03 9.06 -0.13
CA LYS A 136 28.19 9.95 -0.01
C LYS A 136 28.02 10.99 1.10
N LEU A 137 26.82 11.55 1.25
CA LEU A 137 26.54 12.55 2.29
C LEU A 137 26.45 11.88 3.66
N VAL A 138 25.84 10.70 3.75
CA VAL A 138 25.81 9.88 4.97
C VAL A 138 27.24 9.56 5.41
N ALA A 139 28.11 9.12 4.51
CA ALA A 139 29.51 8.83 4.81
C ALA A 139 30.26 10.08 5.31
N LEU A 140 30.03 11.24 4.70
CA LEU A 140 30.62 12.50 5.16
C LEU A 140 30.19 12.86 6.58
N ILE A 141 28.89 12.74 6.88
CA ILE A 141 28.35 12.97 8.23
C ILE A 141 28.96 11.98 9.22
N SER A 142 29.03 10.69 8.88
CA SER A 142 29.64 9.67 9.75
C SER A 142 31.12 9.93 10.03
N ILE A 143 31.89 10.34 9.02
CA ILE A 143 33.30 10.72 9.18
C ILE A 143 33.42 11.96 10.06
N GLY A 144 32.56 12.96 9.87
CA GLY A 144 32.51 14.15 10.72
C GLY A 144 32.22 13.83 12.18
N GLY A 145 31.24 12.95 12.44
CA GLY A 145 30.91 12.48 13.78
C GLY A 145 32.08 11.74 14.43
N ALA A 146 32.73 10.83 13.70
CA ALA A 146 33.92 10.12 14.18
C ALA A 146 35.09 11.07 14.50
N ALA A 147 35.34 12.06 13.64
CA ALA A 147 36.37 13.07 13.87
C ALA A 147 36.08 13.91 15.12
N LEU A 148 34.82 14.29 15.35
CA LEU A 148 34.40 15.00 16.55
C LEU A 148 34.53 14.14 17.81
N ILE A 149 34.24 12.84 17.76
CA ILE A 149 34.46 11.92 18.88
C ILE A 149 35.95 11.88 19.25
N ILE A 150 36.82 11.66 18.27
CA ILE A 150 38.28 11.57 18.48
C ILE A 150 38.82 12.92 18.96
N GLY A 151 38.42 14.03 18.34
CA GLY A 151 38.81 15.37 18.74
C GLY A 151 38.35 15.70 20.16
N SER A 152 37.12 15.35 20.52
CA SER A 152 36.60 15.59 21.87
C SER A 152 37.34 14.79 22.93
N TRP A 153 37.73 13.55 22.61
CA TRP A 153 38.53 12.71 23.49
C TRP A 153 39.92 13.30 23.78
N MET A 154 40.52 13.98 22.80
CA MET A 154 41.85 14.60 22.92
C MET A 154 41.81 15.98 23.57
N LEU A 155 40.83 16.81 23.22
CA LEU A 155 40.77 18.23 23.61
C LEU A 155 40.24 18.44 25.03
N TRP A 156 39.33 17.57 25.51
CA TRP A 156 38.68 17.74 26.82
C TRP A 156 38.85 16.49 27.70
N PRO A 157 40.07 16.23 28.20
CA PRO A 157 40.35 15.08 29.05
C PRO A 157 39.70 15.16 30.43
N GLN A 158 39.36 16.37 30.90
CA GLN A 158 38.77 16.65 32.21
C GLN A 158 37.58 17.61 32.06
N PRO A 159 36.64 17.65 33.04
CA PRO A 159 35.57 18.64 33.08
C PRO A 159 36.11 20.07 33.11
N ALA A 160 35.31 21.03 32.60
CA ALA A 160 35.68 22.43 32.62
C ALA A 160 35.74 22.96 34.07
N PRO A 161 36.68 23.90 34.38
CA PRO A 161 36.79 24.45 35.73
C PRO A 161 35.46 25.06 36.21
N GLY A 162 35.02 24.68 37.40
CA GLY A 162 33.78 25.18 38.01
C GLY A 162 32.51 24.40 37.64
N ILE A 163 32.61 23.35 36.82
CA ILE A 163 31.54 22.37 36.62
C ILE A 163 31.61 21.30 37.70
N HIS A 164 30.45 20.81 38.15
CA HIS A 164 30.39 19.71 39.12
C HIS A 164 30.93 18.41 38.51
N ASP A 165 31.88 17.78 39.21
CA ASP A 165 32.69 16.66 38.72
C ASP A 165 32.68 15.44 39.67
N ASP A 166 31.64 15.30 40.50
CA ASP A 166 31.51 14.14 41.40
C ASP A 166 31.49 12.81 40.60
N PRO A 167 32.24 11.78 41.02
CA PRO A 167 32.31 10.51 40.30
C PRO A 167 30.94 9.86 40.08
N ALA A 168 30.02 9.95 41.05
CA ALA A 168 28.69 9.35 40.91
C ALA A 168 27.86 10.07 39.83
N PHE A 169 27.96 11.40 39.75
CA PHE A 169 27.33 12.20 38.70
C PHE A 169 27.87 11.86 37.30
N MET A 170 29.18 11.67 37.19
CA MET A 170 29.83 11.31 35.92
C MET A 170 29.43 9.91 35.46
N GLU A 171 29.41 8.93 36.35
CA GLU A 171 28.93 7.57 36.07
C GLU A 171 27.45 7.55 35.65
N GLN A 172 26.60 8.30 36.35
CA GLN A 172 25.18 8.44 35.99
C GLN A 172 25.00 9.07 34.61
N THR A 173 25.76 10.13 34.32
CA THR A 173 25.70 10.81 33.02
C THR A 173 26.15 9.89 31.89
N PHE A 174 27.23 9.14 32.11
CA PHE A 174 27.75 8.15 31.16
C PHE A 174 26.71 7.04 30.89
N ALA A 175 26.13 6.46 31.95
CA ALA A 175 25.10 5.43 31.81
C ALA A 175 23.87 5.97 31.06
N SER A 176 23.42 7.18 31.38
CA SER A 176 22.29 7.84 30.72
C SER A 176 22.58 8.13 29.25
N ALA A 177 23.81 8.52 28.90
CA ALA A 177 24.24 8.72 27.52
C ALA A 177 24.16 7.43 26.69
N ILE A 178 24.63 6.31 27.23
CA ILE A 178 24.53 4.99 26.57
C ILE A 178 23.08 4.57 26.37
N VAL A 179 22.24 4.70 27.40
CA VAL A 179 20.82 4.35 27.29
C VAL A 179 20.13 5.22 26.24
N SER A 180 20.39 6.53 26.24
CA SER A 180 19.82 7.48 25.29
C SER A 180 20.20 7.14 23.84
N ILE A 181 21.49 6.95 23.55
CA ILE A 181 21.92 6.63 22.17
C ILE A 181 21.33 5.30 21.69
N MET A 182 21.30 4.27 22.55
CA MET A 182 20.74 2.97 22.19
C MET A 182 19.24 3.08 21.91
N ALA A 183 18.49 3.75 22.78
CA ALA A 183 17.05 3.92 22.64
C ALA A 183 16.69 4.73 21.38
N ILE A 184 17.32 5.90 21.17
CA ILE A 184 17.05 6.74 20.00
C ILE A 184 17.42 6.00 18.71
N THR A 185 18.60 5.40 18.66
CA THR A 185 19.06 4.66 17.47
C THR A 185 18.14 3.49 17.16
N PHE A 186 17.75 2.72 18.18
CA PHE A 186 16.79 1.61 18.01
C PHE A 186 15.45 2.10 17.46
N VAL A 187 14.84 3.12 18.07
CA VAL A 187 13.52 3.62 17.64
C VAL A 187 13.59 4.21 16.23
N VAL A 188 14.61 5.00 15.91
CA VAL A 188 14.77 5.62 14.58
C VAL A 188 14.97 4.55 13.50
N ILE A 189 15.87 3.59 13.72
CA ILE A 189 16.10 2.49 12.78
C ILE A 189 14.83 1.66 12.64
N TYR A 190 14.23 1.21 13.74
CA TYR A 190 12.99 0.43 13.74
C TYR A 190 11.89 1.14 12.93
N TYR A 191 11.68 2.42 13.19
CA TYR A 191 10.62 3.19 12.55
C TYR A 191 10.88 3.42 11.06
N ALA A 192 12.13 3.70 10.67
CA ALA A 192 12.51 3.83 9.26
C ALA A 192 12.29 2.53 8.47
N PHE A 193 12.67 1.38 9.05
CA PHE A 193 12.42 0.07 8.46
C PHE A 193 10.92 -0.28 8.43
N TYR A 194 10.18 0.04 9.48
CA TYR A 194 8.73 -0.17 9.55
C TYR A 194 8.00 0.56 8.41
N LEU A 195 8.30 1.86 8.23
CA LEU A 195 7.74 2.68 7.16
C LEU A 195 8.06 2.13 5.76
N THR A 196 9.31 1.72 5.56
CA THR A 196 9.75 1.16 4.27
C THR A 196 9.02 -0.15 3.97
N ARG A 197 8.88 -1.05 4.96
CA ARG A 197 8.14 -2.30 4.81
C ARG A 197 6.66 -2.06 4.53
N GLN A 198 6.04 -1.08 5.19
CA GLN A 198 4.63 -0.74 4.94
C GLN A 198 4.41 -0.19 3.54
N ALA A 199 5.32 0.67 3.05
CA ALA A 199 5.27 1.18 1.69
C ALA A 199 5.42 0.05 0.65
N GLN A 200 6.33 -0.89 0.89
CA GLN A 200 6.52 -2.07 0.04
C GLN A 200 5.29 -2.99 0.04
N ALA A 201 4.72 -3.29 1.21
CA ALA A 201 3.52 -4.12 1.33
C ALA A 201 2.34 -3.52 0.55
N ARG A 202 2.15 -2.20 0.64
CA ARG A 202 1.07 -1.51 -0.09
C ARG A 202 1.27 -1.51 -1.61
N LEU A 203 2.52 -1.37 -2.07
CA LEU A 203 2.83 -1.49 -3.50
C LEU A 203 2.54 -2.93 -3.99
N GLN A 204 2.90 -3.93 -3.20
CA GLN A 204 2.63 -5.33 -3.51
C GLN A 204 1.12 -5.61 -3.56
N GLU A 205 0.34 -5.12 -2.60
CA GLU A 205 -1.13 -5.21 -2.63
C GLU A 205 -1.72 -4.57 -3.89
N LEU A 206 -1.23 -3.40 -4.28
CA LEU A 206 -1.68 -2.74 -5.52
C LEU A 206 -1.31 -3.57 -6.76
N MET A 207 -0.11 -4.15 -6.81
CA MET A 207 0.27 -5.05 -7.92
C MET A 207 -0.64 -6.28 -7.98
N LYS A 208 -0.91 -6.92 -6.84
CA LYS A 208 -1.83 -8.07 -6.74
C LYS A 208 -3.27 -7.73 -7.15
N SER A 209 -3.69 -6.46 -6.98
CA SER A 209 -5.02 -6.01 -7.43
C SER A 209 -5.13 -5.85 -8.95
N MET A 210 -4.01 -5.83 -9.69
CA MET A 210 -3.99 -5.60 -11.14
C MET A 210 -3.79 -6.89 -11.96
N MET A 211 -3.34 -7.98 -11.33
CA MET A 211 -3.10 -9.26 -11.98
C MET A 211 -3.03 -10.39 -10.95
N PRO A 212 -3.24 -11.65 -11.36
CA PRO A 212 -3.16 -12.77 -10.44
C PRO A 212 -1.78 -12.94 -9.80
N ASP A 213 -1.75 -13.46 -8.57
CA ASP A 213 -0.53 -13.60 -7.74
C ASP A 213 0.62 -14.30 -8.47
N ALA A 214 0.34 -15.43 -9.12
CA ALA A 214 1.34 -16.21 -9.85
C ALA A 214 2.00 -15.42 -11.01
N ILE A 215 1.26 -14.48 -11.60
CA ILE A 215 1.72 -13.65 -12.71
C ILE A 215 2.53 -12.46 -12.17
N ALA A 216 2.07 -11.83 -11.09
CA ALA A 216 2.79 -10.74 -10.42
C ALA A 216 4.16 -11.19 -9.93
N GLU A 217 4.24 -12.36 -9.28
CA GLU A 217 5.50 -12.91 -8.77
C GLU A 217 6.51 -13.17 -9.90
N ARG A 218 6.06 -13.71 -11.04
CA ARG A 218 6.93 -13.93 -12.20
C ARG A 218 7.49 -12.64 -12.78
N LEU A 219 6.67 -11.61 -12.94
CA LEU A 219 7.12 -10.31 -13.45
C LEU A 219 8.07 -9.59 -12.48
N MET A 220 7.91 -9.79 -11.17
CA MET A 220 8.83 -9.25 -10.16
C MET A 220 10.22 -9.89 -10.22
N VAL A 221 10.31 -11.17 -10.62
CA VAL A 221 11.58 -11.90 -10.73
C VAL A 221 12.23 -11.66 -12.11
N ASN A 222 11.43 -11.66 -13.17
CA ASN A 222 11.90 -11.57 -14.55
C ASN A 222 11.32 -10.34 -15.26
N ASP A 223 11.93 -9.17 -15.04
CA ASP A 223 11.53 -7.94 -15.74
C ASP A 223 11.64 -8.12 -17.27
N GLY A 224 10.55 -7.85 -17.99
CA GLY A 224 10.45 -7.98 -19.44
C GLY A 224 10.11 -9.37 -19.98
N GLU A 225 9.82 -10.36 -19.13
CA GLU A 225 9.34 -11.68 -19.57
C GLU A 225 8.00 -11.54 -20.31
N THR A 226 7.89 -12.18 -21.49
CA THR A 226 6.61 -12.32 -22.17
C THR A 226 5.87 -13.52 -21.58
N ILE A 227 4.79 -13.24 -20.84
CA ILE A 227 3.95 -14.29 -20.25
C ILE A 227 2.81 -14.61 -21.23
N ALA A 228 2.83 -15.83 -21.77
CA ALA A 228 1.77 -16.38 -22.60
C ALA A 228 1.64 -17.88 -22.35
N GLU A 229 0.45 -18.32 -21.93
CA GLU A 229 0.15 -19.69 -21.52
C GLU A 229 -1.10 -20.21 -22.23
N ALA A 230 -1.03 -21.45 -22.72
CA ALA A 230 -2.16 -22.12 -23.34
C ALA A 230 -2.90 -22.95 -22.28
N HIS A 231 -4.22 -22.82 -22.26
CA HIS A 231 -5.09 -23.61 -21.39
C HIS A 231 -6.16 -24.29 -22.23
N GLU A 232 -6.25 -25.62 -22.15
CA GLU A 232 -7.13 -26.41 -23.03
C GLU A 232 -8.60 -26.36 -22.61
N HIS A 233 -8.87 -26.21 -21.31
CA HIS A 233 -10.20 -26.34 -20.74
C HIS A 233 -10.49 -25.22 -19.74
N VAL A 234 -11.17 -24.18 -20.24
CA VAL A 234 -11.52 -22.97 -19.49
C VAL A 234 -12.95 -22.59 -19.82
N VAL A 235 -13.67 -22.07 -18.83
CA VAL A 235 -15.02 -21.53 -19.03
C VAL A 235 -14.95 -20.01 -18.93
N VAL A 236 -15.46 -19.33 -19.96
CA VAL A 236 -15.47 -17.86 -20.06
C VAL A 236 -16.89 -17.35 -19.88
N LEU A 237 -17.03 -16.29 -19.10
CA LEU A 237 -18.27 -15.56 -18.89
C LEU A 237 -18.12 -14.10 -19.32
N PHE A 238 -19.11 -13.63 -20.07
CA PHE A 238 -19.35 -12.21 -20.30
C PHE A 238 -20.73 -11.85 -19.73
N SER A 239 -20.82 -10.67 -19.13
CA SER A 239 -22.08 -10.08 -18.72
C SER A 239 -22.12 -8.60 -19.03
N ASP A 240 -23.31 -8.05 -19.24
CA ASP A 240 -23.55 -6.65 -19.61
C ASP A 240 -24.91 -6.18 -19.08
N ILE A 241 -25.03 -4.89 -18.72
CA ILE A 241 -26.28 -4.33 -18.21
C ILE A 241 -27.22 -4.00 -19.37
N VAL A 242 -28.46 -4.46 -19.27
CA VAL A 242 -29.48 -4.12 -20.27
C VAL A 242 -29.81 -2.62 -20.20
N GLY A 243 -29.71 -1.93 -21.34
CA GLY A 243 -30.10 -0.52 -21.44
C GLY A 243 -29.18 0.46 -20.71
N PHE A 244 -27.92 0.08 -20.43
CA PHE A 244 -26.98 0.88 -19.64
C PHE A 244 -26.83 2.34 -20.11
N VAL A 245 -26.73 2.59 -21.42
CA VAL A 245 -26.54 3.94 -21.97
C VAL A 245 -27.72 4.84 -21.59
N GLU A 246 -28.95 4.34 -21.69
CA GLU A 246 -30.13 5.11 -21.34
C GLU A 246 -30.23 5.35 -19.82
N MET A 247 -29.98 4.30 -19.03
CA MET A 247 -29.95 4.38 -17.57
C MET A 247 -28.90 5.37 -17.07
N SER A 248 -27.68 5.32 -17.62
CA SER A 248 -26.56 6.15 -17.18
C SER A 248 -26.76 7.63 -17.48
N ASN A 249 -27.35 7.95 -18.63
CA ASN A 249 -27.76 9.32 -18.99
C ASN A 249 -28.77 9.90 -18.01
N ARG A 250 -29.67 9.07 -17.44
CA ARG A 250 -30.67 9.51 -16.46
C ARG A 250 -30.11 9.66 -15.04
N LEU A 251 -29.20 8.77 -14.63
CA LEU A 251 -28.65 8.74 -13.27
C LEU A 251 -27.56 9.79 -13.00
N GLY A 252 -26.80 10.15 -14.04
CA GLY A 252 -25.65 11.05 -13.93
C GLY A 252 -24.37 10.35 -13.42
N ALA A 253 -23.21 10.88 -13.82
CA ALA A 253 -21.92 10.19 -13.71
C ALA A 253 -21.57 9.70 -12.29
N VAL A 254 -21.79 10.50 -11.25
CA VAL A 254 -21.43 10.13 -9.87
C VAL A 254 -22.24 8.94 -9.37
N ARG A 255 -23.54 8.89 -9.68
CA ARG A 255 -24.42 7.77 -9.27
C ARG A 255 -24.14 6.52 -10.08
N VAL A 256 -23.85 6.66 -11.37
CA VAL A 256 -23.48 5.54 -12.24
C VAL A 256 -22.21 4.87 -11.74
N VAL A 257 -21.18 5.65 -11.43
CA VAL A 257 -19.93 5.09 -10.88
C VAL A 257 -20.17 4.42 -9.52
N ALA A 258 -20.99 4.99 -8.65
CA ALA A 258 -21.32 4.38 -7.36
C ALA A 258 -22.09 3.06 -7.51
N LEU A 259 -23.01 2.97 -8.49
CA LEU A 259 -23.75 1.75 -8.81
C LEU A 259 -22.81 0.67 -9.36
N LEU A 260 -21.95 1.02 -10.33
CA LEU A 260 -20.99 0.07 -10.90
C LEU A 260 -19.98 -0.41 -9.86
N ASP A 261 -19.47 0.46 -8.99
CA ASP A 261 -18.54 0.09 -7.90
C ASP A 261 -19.19 -0.88 -6.91
N ASP A 262 -20.45 -0.64 -6.51
CA ASP A 262 -21.20 -1.53 -5.62
C ASP A 262 -21.47 -2.90 -6.26
N MET A 263 -21.88 -2.92 -7.53
CA MET A 263 -22.14 -4.15 -8.27
C MET A 263 -20.85 -4.97 -8.49
N PHE A 264 -19.81 -4.34 -9.02
CA PHE A 264 -18.57 -5.04 -9.34
C PHE A 264 -17.82 -5.50 -8.08
N ARG A 265 -17.87 -4.78 -6.95
CA ARG A 265 -17.28 -5.30 -5.70
C ARG A 265 -17.95 -6.59 -5.20
N GLN A 266 -19.26 -6.70 -5.37
CA GLN A 266 -19.97 -7.92 -5.02
C GLN A 266 -19.66 -9.04 -6.00
N PHE A 267 -19.54 -8.75 -7.30
CA PHE A 267 -19.07 -9.74 -8.28
C PHE A 267 -17.63 -10.19 -7.99
N ASP A 268 -16.73 -9.29 -7.65
CA ASP A 268 -15.35 -9.61 -7.29
C ASP A 268 -15.31 -10.56 -6.07
N SER A 269 -16.16 -10.31 -5.08
CA SER A 269 -16.28 -11.15 -3.88
C SER A 269 -16.85 -12.55 -4.21
N LEU A 270 -17.90 -12.61 -5.02
CA LEU A 270 -18.49 -13.87 -5.49
C LEU A 270 -17.53 -14.66 -6.37
N ALA A 271 -16.74 -13.98 -7.20
CA ALA A 271 -15.76 -14.61 -8.07
C ALA A 271 -14.69 -15.31 -7.22
N ALA A 272 -14.18 -14.63 -6.19
CA ALA A 272 -13.24 -15.22 -5.23
C ALA A 272 -13.84 -16.42 -4.47
N GLU A 273 -15.10 -16.35 -4.04
CA GLU A 273 -15.79 -17.45 -3.34
C GLU A 273 -15.95 -18.70 -4.21
N HIS A 274 -16.17 -18.53 -5.51
CA HIS A 274 -16.40 -19.62 -6.45
C HIS A 274 -15.15 -20.08 -7.22
N GLY A 275 -13.97 -19.51 -6.93
CA GLY A 275 -12.74 -19.84 -7.66
C GLY A 275 -12.77 -19.37 -9.13
N VAL A 276 -13.47 -18.27 -9.39
CA VAL A 276 -13.55 -17.60 -10.69
C VAL A 276 -12.60 -16.41 -10.68
N GLU A 277 -11.80 -16.28 -11.73
CA GLU A 277 -10.87 -15.17 -11.92
C GLU A 277 -11.53 -14.05 -12.71
N LYS A 278 -11.45 -12.83 -12.18
CA LYS A 278 -11.86 -11.63 -12.92
C LYS A 278 -10.77 -11.28 -13.92
N ILE A 279 -11.14 -11.12 -15.19
CA ILE A 279 -10.19 -10.64 -16.21
C ILE A 279 -10.22 -9.12 -16.28
N LYS A 280 -11.39 -8.54 -16.55
CA LYS A 280 -11.54 -7.09 -16.70
C LYS A 280 -13.01 -6.66 -16.69
N THR A 281 -13.19 -5.36 -16.56
CA THR A 281 -14.45 -4.67 -16.88
C THR A 281 -14.29 -3.94 -18.20
N ILE A 282 -15.36 -3.85 -18.98
CA ILE A 282 -15.40 -3.13 -20.26
C ILE A 282 -16.64 -2.23 -20.25
N GLY A 283 -16.51 -1.03 -19.69
CA GLY A 283 -17.68 -0.20 -19.40
C GLY A 283 -18.52 -0.83 -18.28
N ASP A 284 -19.76 -1.17 -18.59
CA ASP A 284 -20.70 -1.89 -17.73
C ASP A 284 -20.59 -3.42 -17.84
N ALA A 285 -19.81 -3.93 -18.79
CA ALA A 285 -19.58 -5.35 -18.94
C ALA A 285 -18.56 -5.90 -17.94
N TYR A 286 -18.79 -7.14 -17.49
CA TYR A 286 -17.89 -7.90 -16.62
C TYR A 286 -17.45 -9.19 -17.30
N MET A 287 -16.13 -9.41 -17.36
CA MET A 287 -15.51 -10.58 -17.99
C MET A 287 -14.77 -11.41 -16.94
N ALA A 288 -15.08 -12.70 -16.88
CA ALA A 288 -14.51 -13.63 -15.90
C ALA A 288 -14.23 -14.99 -16.51
N VAL A 289 -13.34 -15.75 -15.89
CA VAL A 289 -12.94 -17.08 -16.33
C VAL A 289 -12.78 -18.06 -15.18
N ALA A 290 -13.09 -19.33 -15.42
CA ALA A 290 -12.83 -20.42 -14.49
C ALA A 290 -11.85 -21.41 -15.14
N GLY A 291 -10.83 -21.82 -14.39
CA GLY A 291 -9.77 -22.72 -14.85
C GLY A 291 -8.43 -22.04 -15.17
N VAL A 292 -8.32 -20.72 -15.02
CA VAL A 292 -7.06 -19.95 -15.12
C VAL A 292 -7.04 -18.85 -14.05
N PRO A 293 -5.84 -18.40 -13.61
CA PRO A 293 -4.51 -18.92 -13.96
C PRO A 293 -4.24 -20.31 -13.39
N SER A 294 -4.98 -20.70 -12.34
CA SER A 294 -4.88 -22.02 -11.72
C SER A 294 -6.03 -22.92 -12.19
N PRO A 295 -5.79 -24.22 -12.42
CA PRO A 295 -6.84 -25.17 -12.74
C PRO A 295 -7.90 -25.23 -11.63
N VAL A 296 -9.17 -25.33 -12.03
CA VAL A 296 -10.31 -25.48 -11.13
C VAL A 296 -10.97 -26.83 -11.42
N TYR A 297 -11.35 -27.57 -10.39
CA TYR A 297 -12.14 -28.78 -10.55
C TYR A 297 -13.56 -28.41 -11.01
N GLN A 298 -14.01 -28.92 -12.15
CA GLN A 298 -15.32 -28.63 -12.76
C GLN A 298 -15.56 -27.12 -12.99
N PRO A 299 -14.81 -26.48 -13.90
CA PRO A 299 -14.91 -25.03 -14.13
C PRO A 299 -16.30 -24.59 -14.61
N GLU A 300 -17.06 -25.45 -15.30
CA GLU A 300 -18.44 -25.17 -15.71
C GLU A 300 -19.36 -24.93 -14.51
N ASP A 301 -19.23 -25.75 -13.48
CA ASP A 301 -20.07 -25.74 -12.29
C ASP A 301 -19.72 -24.56 -11.38
N ALA A 302 -18.43 -24.28 -11.21
CA ALA A 302 -17.94 -23.07 -10.57
C ALA A 302 -18.51 -21.78 -11.23
N MET A 303 -18.41 -21.70 -12.57
CA MET A 303 -18.89 -20.54 -13.32
C MET A 303 -20.42 -20.44 -13.30
N ALA A 304 -21.15 -21.57 -13.36
CA ALA A 304 -22.61 -21.56 -13.35
C ALA A 304 -23.19 -21.09 -12.01
N ARG A 305 -22.60 -21.52 -10.88
CA ARG A 305 -22.97 -20.99 -9.56
C ARG A 305 -22.69 -19.49 -9.46
N PHE A 306 -21.51 -19.06 -9.89
CA PHE A 306 -21.15 -17.65 -9.93
C PHE A 306 -22.16 -16.82 -10.76
N ALA A 307 -22.45 -17.25 -11.99
CA ALA A 307 -23.40 -16.59 -12.88
C ALA A 307 -24.80 -16.48 -12.28
N LYS A 308 -25.28 -17.53 -11.62
CA LYS A 308 -26.57 -17.53 -10.92
C LYS A 308 -26.60 -16.51 -9.76
N MET A 309 -25.53 -16.44 -8.97
CA MET A 309 -25.44 -15.47 -7.88
C MET A 309 -25.32 -14.03 -8.39
N MET A 310 -24.64 -13.80 -9.52
CA MET A 310 -24.58 -12.48 -10.16
C MET A 310 -25.99 -11.94 -10.45
N LEU A 311 -26.90 -12.77 -10.99
CA LEU A 311 -28.27 -12.36 -11.27
C LEU A 311 -29.03 -11.89 -10.03
N HIS A 312 -28.79 -12.53 -8.87
CA HIS A 312 -29.39 -12.09 -7.59
C HIS A 312 -28.82 -10.74 -7.14
N VAL A 313 -27.49 -10.59 -7.21
CA VAL A 313 -26.80 -9.33 -6.86
C VAL A 313 -27.27 -8.15 -7.71
N VAL A 314 -27.52 -8.37 -9.00
CA VAL A 314 -28.03 -7.32 -9.91
C VAL A 314 -29.37 -6.78 -9.40
N GLY A 315 -30.29 -7.66 -9.00
CA GLY A 315 -31.58 -7.26 -8.42
C GLY A 315 -31.43 -6.47 -7.11
N ASP A 316 -30.56 -6.94 -6.21
CA ASP A 316 -30.32 -6.27 -4.92
C ASP A 316 -29.66 -4.89 -5.06
N VAL A 317 -28.72 -4.77 -5.99
CA VAL A 317 -28.08 -3.48 -6.33
C VAL A 317 -29.11 -2.55 -6.96
N GLY A 318 -29.94 -3.05 -7.89
CA GLY A 318 -31.02 -2.28 -8.51
C GLY A 318 -31.94 -1.67 -7.46
N ASN A 319 -32.41 -2.50 -6.52
CA ASN A 319 -33.24 -2.07 -5.40
C ASN A 319 -32.58 -1.01 -4.52
N ARG A 320 -31.30 -1.17 -4.17
CA ARG A 320 -30.55 -0.21 -3.33
C ARG A 320 -30.33 1.14 -4.01
N HIS A 321 -30.11 1.15 -5.33
CA HIS A 321 -29.86 2.37 -6.10
C HIS A 321 -31.14 2.97 -6.71
N GLY A 322 -32.28 2.31 -6.53
CA GLY A 322 -33.60 2.74 -7.00
C GLY A 322 -33.72 2.69 -8.52
N VAL A 323 -33.13 1.66 -9.15
CA VAL A 323 -33.19 1.44 -10.59
C VAL A 323 -33.52 0.00 -10.92
N ASP A 324 -34.28 -0.20 -11.98
CA ASP A 324 -34.52 -1.53 -12.53
C ASP A 324 -33.27 -1.97 -13.30
N LEU A 325 -32.60 -3.01 -12.82
CA LEU A 325 -31.38 -3.55 -13.43
C LEU A 325 -31.65 -4.96 -13.90
N GLU A 326 -31.40 -5.18 -15.19
CA GLU A 326 -31.34 -6.51 -15.77
C GLU A 326 -29.96 -6.72 -16.39
N MET A 327 -29.54 -7.98 -16.45
CA MET A 327 -28.25 -8.37 -16.97
C MET A 327 -28.40 -9.48 -18.00
N ARG A 328 -27.62 -9.41 -19.06
CA ARG A 328 -27.40 -10.54 -19.98
C ARG A 328 -26.12 -11.24 -19.58
N ILE A 329 -26.12 -12.56 -19.61
CA ILE A 329 -24.93 -13.37 -19.33
C ILE A 329 -24.74 -14.38 -20.45
N GLY A 330 -23.53 -14.47 -20.99
CA GLY A 330 -23.09 -15.46 -21.96
C GLY A 330 -21.94 -16.30 -21.42
N MET A 331 -22.04 -17.63 -21.57
CA MET A 331 -21.03 -18.58 -21.12
C MET A 331 -20.60 -19.52 -22.25
N ALA A 332 -19.29 -19.77 -22.38
CA ALA A 332 -18.75 -20.76 -23.31
C ALA A 332 -17.52 -21.46 -22.72
N SER A 333 -17.34 -22.74 -23.07
CA SER A 333 -16.17 -23.55 -22.67
C SER A 333 -15.24 -23.75 -23.87
N GLY A 334 -13.95 -23.84 -23.64
CA GLY A 334 -12.97 -24.22 -24.65
C GLY A 334 -11.56 -23.71 -24.41
N PRO A 335 -10.65 -23.94 -25.36
CA PRO A 335 -9.25 -23.56 -25.21
C PRO A 335 -9.06 -22.04 -25.35
N ILE A 336 -8.11 -21.52 -24.56
CA ILE A 336 -7.70 -20.11 -24.59
C ILE A 336 -6.17 -19.98 -24.48
N MET A 337 -5.68 -18.80 -24.87
CA MET A 337 -4.37 -18.28 -24.50
C MET A 337 -4.58 -17.23 -23.41
N ALA A 338 -3.84 -17.31 -22.31
CA ALA A 338 -3.79 -16.30 -21.27
C ALA A 338 -2.40 -15.64 -21.26
N GLY A 339 -2.29 -14.38 -20.87
CA GLY A 339 -1.00 -13.71 -20.86
C GLY A 339 -1.05 -12.27 -20.40
N VAL A 340 0.14 -11.66 -20.30
CA VAL A 340 0.27 -10.25 -19.92
C VAL A 340 0.69 -9.42 -21.11
N VAL A 341 -0.05 -8.33 -21.36
CA VAL A 341 0.26 -7.36 -22.41
C VAL A 341 0.47 -5.98 -21.81
N GLY A 342 1.33 -5.19 -22.44
CA GLY A 342 1.66 -3.82 -22.04
C GLY A 342 3.01 -3.71 -21.34
N LYS A 343 3.51 -2.48 -21.26
CA LYS A 343 4.79 -2.14 -20.60
C LYS A 343 4.62 -1.14 -19.48
N SER A 344 3.79 -0.11 -19.70
CA SER A 344 3.50 0.92 -18.70
C SER A 344 2.24 0.62 -17.88
N LYS A 345 1.32 -0.16 -18.45
CA LYS A 345 0.11 -0.67 -17.81
C LYS A 345 0.01 -2.14 -18.19
N TYR A 346 0.54 -3.00 -17.33
CA TYR A 346 0.38 -4.43 -17.50
C TYR A 346 -1.10 -4.79 -17.37
N SER A 347 -1.59 -5.63 -18.27
CA SER A 347 -2.93 -6.20 -18.24
C SER A 347 -2.81 -7.69 -18.45
N TYR A 348 -3.22 -8.48 -17.46
CA TYR A 348 -3.48 -9.90 -17.66
C TYR A 348 -4.79 -10.05 -18.44
N ASP A 349 -4.79 -10.87 -19.49
CA ASP A 349 -5.94 -11.00 -20.38
C ASP A 349 -5.96 -12.39 -21.03
N VAL A 350 -7.08 -12.72 -21.65
CA VAL A 350 -7.31 -14.02 -22.30
C VAL A 350 -7.86 -13.85 -23.71
N TRP A 351 -7.43 -14.74 -24.61
CA TRP A 351 -7.81 -14.75 -26.03
C TRP A 351 -8.16 -16.16 -26.47
N GLY A 352 -9.13 -16.30 -27.38
CA GLY A 352 -9.48 -17.60 -27.93
C GLY A 352 -10.85 -17.63 -28.57
N ALA A 353 -11.19 -18.78 -29.15
CA ALA A 353 -12.51 -19.01 -29.72
C ALA A 353 -13.60 -18.98 -28.62
N ALA A 354 -13.34 -19.59 -27.46
CA ALA A 354 -14.27 -19.59 -26.33
C ALA A 354 -14.60 -18.17 -25.82
N VAL A 355 -13.59 -17.29 -25.74
CA VAL A 355 -13.75 -15.88 -25.35
C VAL A 355 -14.72 -15.16 -26.30
N ASN A 356 -14.49 -15.29 -27.61
CA ASN A 356 -15.35 -14.68 -28.61
C ASN A 356 -16.76 -15.27 -28.59
N LEU A 357 -16.90 -16.59 -28.41
CA LEU A 357 -18.19 -17.26 -28.35
C LEU A 357 -19.01 -16.79 -27.14
N ALA A 358 -18.42 -16.73 -25.95
CA ALA A 358 -19.08 -16.23 -24.74
C ALA A 358 -19.59 -14.79 -24.92
N ALA A 359 -18.77 -13.90 -25.48
CA ALA A 359 -19.18 -12.53 -25.79
C ALA A 359 -20.35 -12.49 -26.79
N ARG A 360 -20.36 -13.36 -27.82
CA ARG A 360 -21.50 -13.41 -28.76
C ARG A 360 -22.77 -13.93 -28.11
N LEU A 361 -22.66 -14.90 -27.19
CA LEU A 361 -23.80 -15.44 -26.44
C LEU A 361 -24.40 -14.42 -25.49
N GLU A 362 -23.59 -13.58 -24.83
CA GLU A 362 -24.06 -12.46 -24.01
C GLU A 362 -24.86 -11.48 -24.87
N ASN A 363 -24.34 -11.09 -26.04
CA ASN A 363 -24.98 -10.11 -26.91
C ASN A 363 -26.38 -10.52 -27.38
N ILE A 364 -26.61 -11.83 -27.59
CA ILE A 364 -27.93 -12.39 -27.93
C ILE A 364 -28.69 -12.90 -26.68
N GLY A 365 -28.14 -12.61 -25.51
CA GLY A 365 -28.59 -13.09 -24.22
C GLY A 365 -30.00 -12.62 -23.90
N THR A 366 -30.78 -13.48 -23.27
CA THR A 366 -32.08 -13.08 -22.73
C THR A 366 -31.86 -12.45 -21.36
N PRO A 367 -32.40 -11.25 -21.08
CA PRO A 367 -32.28 -10.61 -19.77
C PRO A 367 -32.67 -11.55 -18.62
N GLY A 368 -31.87 -11.57 -17.56
CA GLY A 368 -32.11 -12.42 -16.40
C GLY A 368 -31.76 -13.90 -16.60
N CYS A 369 -31.28 -14.32 -17.78
CA CYS A 369 -30.88 -15.69 -18.06
C CYS A 369 -29.39 -15.79 -18.36
N VAL A 370 -28.84 -16.99 -18.16
CA VAL A 370 -27.51 -17.35 -18.65
C VAL A 370 -27.65 -18.09 -19.98
N VAL A 371 -27.03 -17.59 -21.05
CA VAL A 371 -27.04 -18.23 -22.37
C VAL A 371 -25.73 -18.99 -22.61
N THR A 372 -25.84 -20.25 -23.01
CA THR A 372 -24.70 -21.16 -23.17
C THR A 372 -24.88 -22.15 -24.33
N THR A 373 -23.86 -22.97 -24.57
CA THR A 373 -23.79 -24.00 -25.61
C THR A 373 -24.13 -25.40 -25.09
N GLY A 374 -24.29 -26.35 -26.02
CA GLY A 374 -24.72 -27.72 -25.71
C GLY A 374 -23.74 -28.54 -24.88
N ASP A 375 -22.44 -28.30 -25.03
CA ASP A 375 -21.36 -28.90 -24.25
C ASP A 375 -21.48 -28.56 -22.76
N ILE A 376 -21.61 -27.28 -22.39
CA ILE A 376 -21.84 -26.86 -21.00
C ILE A 376 -23.15 -27.45 -20.47
N LYS A 377 -24.22 -27.45 -21.27
CA LYS A 377 -25.49 -28.07 -20.88
C LYS A 377 -25.33 -29.55 -20.53
N VAL A 378 -24.57 -30.32 -21.31
CA VAL A 378 -24.36 -31.75 -21.06
C VAL A 378 -23.69 -31.99 -19.71
N VAL A 379 -22.74 -31.12 -19.33
CA VAL A 379 -22.04 -31.19 -18.03
C VAL A 379 -22.98 -30.83 -16.88
N LEU A 380 -23.76 -29.76 -17.02
CA LEU A 380 -24.52 -29.14 -15.92
C LEU A 380 -25.99 -29.56 -15.80
N GLN A 381 -26.52 -30.34 -16.74
CA GLN A 381 -27.96 -30.70 -16.80
C GLN A 381 -28.50 -31.44 -15.57
N LYS A 382 -27.64 -31.94 -14.67
CA LYS A 382 -28.07 -32.61 -13.44
C LYS A 382 -28.48 -31.61 -12.35
N ASP A 383 -27.79 -30.47 -12.31
CA ASP A 383 -27.88 -29.51 -11.21
C ASP A 383 -28.57 -28.20 -11.62
N HIS A 384 -28.63 -27.93 -12.93
CA HIS A 384 -29.25 -26.73 -13.50
C HIS A 384 -30.35 -27.05 -14.50
N LYS A 385 -31.36 -26.17 -14.57
CA LYS A 385 -32.44 -26.26 -15.55
C LYS A 385 -32.05 -25.57 -16.85
N PHE A 386 -32.28 -26.25 -17.96
CA PHE A 386 -31.98 -25.72 -19.29
C PHE A 386 -33.20 -25.74 -20.20
N GLU A 387 -33.39 -24.65 -20.93
CA GLU A 387 -34.38 -24.51 -22.00
C GLU A 387 -33.68 -24.34 -23.34
N ARG A 388 -34.14 -25.06 -24.36
CA ARG A 388 -33.57 -24.94 -25.71
C ARG A 388 -34.04 -23.64 -26.35
N ALA A 389 -33.12 -22.74 -26.68
CA ALA A 389 -33.41 -21.46 -27.32
C ALA A 389 -33.19 -21.47 -28.85
N GLY A 390 -33.22 -22.66 -29.45
CA GLY A 390 -33.06 -22.85 -30.89
C GLY A 390 -31.60 -22.89 -31.35
N SER A 391 -31.37 -22.51 -32.61
CA SER A 391 -30.04 -22.42 -33.19
C SER A 391 -29.87 -21.08 -33.88
N VAL A 392 -28.80 -20.36 -33.54
CA VAL A 392 -28.52 -19.00 -34.02
C VAL A 392 -27.25 -19.02 -34.84
N GLU A 393 -27.23 -18.24 -35.92
CA GLU A 393 -26.04 -18.06 -36.74
C GLU A 393 -25.11 -17.03 -36.09
N LEU A 394 -23.94 -17.47 -35.64
CA LEU A 394 -22.95 -16.65 -34.96
C LEU A 394 -21.75 -16.44 -35.87
N LYS A 395 -21.33 -15.18 -36.03
CA LYS A 395 -20.18 -14.80 -36.85
C LYS A 395 -18.93 -15.57 -36.41
N GLY A 396 -18.36 -16.36 -37.34
CA GLY A 396 -17.16 -17.17 -37.09
C GLY A 396 -17.41 -18.56 -36.50
N PHE A 397 -18.66 -18.89 -36.14
CA PHE A 397 -19.04 -20.18 -35.56
C PHE A 397 -20.16 -20.90 -36.33
N GLY A 398 -20.75 -20.23 -37.33
CA GLY A 398 -21.86 -20.79 -38.09
C GLY A 398 -23.10 -20.96 -37.23
N LYS A 399 -23.89 -22.01 -37.50
CA LYS A 399 -25.15 -22.27 -36.79
C LYS A 399 -24.88 -23.02 -35.48
N VAL A 400 -25.02 -22.34 -34.36
CA VAL A 400 -24.76 -22.87 -33.01
C VAL A 400 -26.09 -23.12 -32.28
N ALA A 401 -26.24 -24.29 -31.67
CA ALA A 401 -27.39 -24.56 -30.79
C ALA A 401 -27.16 -23.91 -29.42
N ILE A 402 -28.14 -23.10 -28.99
CA ILE A 402 -28.05 -22.33 -27.75
C ILE A 402 -29.07 -22.80 -26.72
N TRP A 403 -28.69 -22.67 -25.46
CA TRP A 403 -29.47 -23.07 -24.30
C TRP A 403 -29.54 -21.91 -23.31
N ARG A 404 -30.69 -21.74 -22.67
CA ARG A 404 -30.89 -20.81 -21.57
C ARG A 404 -30.89 -21.59 -20.26
N MET A 405 -30.12 -21.10 -19.30
CA MET A 405 -29.99 -21.65 -17.96
C MET A 405 -30.53 -20.65 -16.95
N ASP A 406 -31.23 -21.18 -15.94
CA ASP A 406 -31.68 -20.44 -14.75
C ASP A 406 -32.43 -19.13 -15.04
N CYS A 407 -33.31 -19.13 -16.04
CA CYS A 407 -34.19 -18.00 -16.33
C CYS A 407 -35.22 -17.76 -15.19
N PRO A 408 -35.59 -16.48 -14.92
CA PRO A 408 -36.74 -16.19 -14.08
C PRO A 408 -38.00 -16.84 -14.67
N ILE A 409 -38.80 -17.47 -13.82
CA ILE A 409 -40.11 -17.98 -14.22
C ILE A 409 -40.96 -16.76 -14.58
N ILE A 410 -41.18 -16.53 -15.87
CA ILE A 410 -42.16 -15.53 -16.31
C ILE A 410 -43.51 -16.03 -15.80
N ALA A 411 -44.08 -15.35 -14.79
CA ALA A 411 -45.47 -15.54 -14.44
C ALA A 411 -46.28 -15.16 -15.68
N SER A 412 -46.94 -16.16 -16.27
CA SER A 412 -47.80 -15.98 -17.45
C SER A 412 -49.17 -15.45 -17.05
#